data_AF-A0AAE0AV49-F1
#
_entry.id   AF-A0AAE0AV49-F1
#
_cell.length_a   1.000
_cell.length_b   1.000
_cell.length_c   1.000
_cell.angle_alpha   90.00
_cell.angle_beta   90.00
_cell.angle_gamma   90.00
#
_symmetry.space_group_name_H-M   'P 1'
#
loop_
_entity.id
_entity.type
_entity.pdbx_description
1 polymer ?
#
loop_
_entity_poly.entity_id
_entity_poly.type
_entity_poly.pdbx_seq_one_letter_code
_entity_poly.pdbx_strand_id
1 'polypeptide(L)'
;MVEDSESGELRSVMYKGFSSELFVPYMDPDENWYFKTYMDAGEYGLGVTALPLVPLVPLNDCPRYLYYMDGIFVAVDGKPFVQSNMICLFERYAGDISWRHSEIPLIGFQITEARPKVTLVARMAASVGNYDYIFDWEFQTDGLIRIKVGLSGMLMVKDTPHENMNQVPHHH
;
A
#
# COMPACT_ATOMS: atom_id res chain seq x y z
N MET A 1 -2.82 -9.58 -18.79
CA MET A 1 -2.36 -9.32 -20.16
C MET A 1 -2.74 -7.90 -20.51
N VAL A 2 -1.89 -7.19 -21.23
CA VAL A 2 -2.14 -5.83 -21.71
C VAL A 2 -2.31 -5.92 -23.22
N GLU A 3 -3.36 -5.30 -23.76
CA GLU A 3 -3.59 -5.26 -25.21
C GLU A 3 -2.66 -4.22 -25.84
N ASP A 4 -1.91 -4.65 -26.85
CA ASP A 4 -1.06 -3.76 -27.63
C ASP A 4 -1.93 -2.90 -28.55
N SER A 5 -1.78 -1.57 -28.46
CA SER A 5 -2.65 -0.65 -29.20
C SER A 5 -2.38 -0.63 -30.72
N GLU A 6 -1.22 -1.11 -31.17
CA GLU A 6 -0.87 -1.12 -32.59
C GLU A 6 -1.23 -2.46 -33.25
N SER A 7 -0.90 -3.58 -32.60
CA SER A 7 -1.12 -4.91 -33.15
C SER A 7 -2.43 -5.56 -32.70
N GLY A 8 -3.06 -5.07 -31.62
CA GLY A 8 -4.21 -5.71 -30.97
C GLY A 8 -3.84 -7.00 -30.23
N GLU A 9 -2.55 -7.35 -30.14
CA GLU A 9 -2.12 -8.58 -29.50
C GLU A 9 -2.03 -8.43 -27.97
N LEU A 10 -2.42 -9.48 -27.26
CA LEU A 10 -2.32 -9.51 -25.80
C LEU A 10 -0.89 -9.85 -25.37
N ARG A 11 -0.28 -8.95 -24.60
CA ARG A 11 1.09 -9.09 -24.08
C ARG A 11 1.06 -9.42 -22.59
N SER A 12 1.83 -10.43 -22.20
CA SER A 12 2.03 -10.76 -20.78
C SER A 12 3.06 -9.81 -20.16
N VAL A 13 2.77 -9.30 -18.97
CA VAL A 13 3.66 -8.36 -18.23
C VAL A 13 4.10 -8.98 -16.92
N MET A 14 3.15 -9.39 -16.08
CA MET A 14 3.41 -10.02 -14.79
C MET A 14 2.47 -11.22 -14.64
N TYR A 15 3.05 -12.39 -14.35
CA TYR A 15 2.27 -13.60 -14.08
C TYR A 15 1.69 -13.59 -12.67
N LYS A 16 2.51 -13.25 -11.67
CA LYS A 16 2.10 -13.18 -10.26
C LYS A 16 2.99 -12.19 -9.50
N GLY A 17 2.39 -11.36 -8.68
CA GLY A 17 3.09 -10.43 -7.77
C GLY A 17 2.34 -10.36 -6.44
N PHE A 18 3.08 -10.45 -5.34
CA PHE A 18 2.55 -10.34 -3.97
C PHE A 18 3.72 -10.06 -3.01
N SER A 19 3.41 -9.52 -1.82
CA SER A 19 4.39 -9.44 -0.74
C SER A 19 4.56 -10.83 -0.13
N SER A 20 5.75 -11.43 -0.28
CA SER A 20 5.99 -12.78 0.21
C SER A 20 6.30 -12.82 1.70
N GLU A 21 6.99 -11.81 2.23
CA GLU A 21 7.38 -11.73 3.64
C GLU A 21 7.72 -10.30 4.05
N LEU A 22 7.56 -9.98 5.33
CA LEU A 22 8.05 -8.76 5.97
C LEU A 22 8.87 -9.14 7.20
N PHE A 23 10.07 -8.58 7.32
CA PHE A 23 10.97 -8.82 8.44
C PHE A 23 11.18 -7.55 9.26
N VAL A 24 10.83 -7.60 10.55
CA VAL A 24 10.84 -6.45 11.47
C VAL A 24 11.75 -6.74 12.68
N PRO A 25 13.09 -6.58 12.53
CA PRO A 25 14.04 -6.79 13.61
C PRO A 25 14.18 -5.56 14.51
N TYR A 26 13.98 -5.76 15.82
CA TYR A 26 14.38 -4.78 16.82
C TYR A 26 15.88 -4.91 17.11
N MET A 27 16.53 -3.77 17.38
CA MET A 27 17.99 -3.68 17.52
C MET A 27 18.44 -3.52 18.98
N ASP A 28 17.62 -3.98 19.92
CA ASP A 28 17.91 -3.90 21.35
C ASP A 28 18.30 -5.30 21.88
N PRO A 29 19.54 -5.48 22.36
CA PRO A 29 20.05 -6.78 22.81
C PRO A 29 19.57 -7.16 24.21
N ASP A 30 18.80 -6.33 24.91
CA ASP A 30 18.29 -6.65 26.24
C ASP A 30 17.42 -7.90 26.23
N GLU A 31 17.35 -8.60 27.36
CA GLU A 31 16.66 -9.89 27.52
C GLU A 31 15.18 -9.86 27.06
N ASN A 32 14.53 -8.69 27.17
CA ASN A 32 13.13 -8.52 26.78
C ASN A 32 12.92 -8.12 25.30
N TRP A 33 14.01 -7.92 24.54
CA TRP A 33 13.97 -7.37 23.18
C TRP A 33 14.75 -8.17 22.16
N TYR A 34 15.81 -8.90 22.55
CA TYR A 34 16.69 -9.59 21.61
C TYR A 34 15.98 -10.57 20.66
N PHE A 35 14.84 -11.14 21.09
CA PHE A 35 14.05 -12.10 20.32
C PHE A 35 12.97 -11.46 19.44
N LYS A 36 12.77 -10.14 19.51
CA LYS A 36 11.74 -9.44 18.74
C LYS A 36 12.22 -9.22 17.30
N THR A 37 12.03 -10.22 16.47
CA THR A 37 12.37 -10.19 15.04
C THR A 37 11.25 -10.79 14.23
N TYR A 38 10.14 -10.08 14.12
CA TYR A 38 8.89 -10.61 13.57
C TYR A 38 9.01 -10.88 12.06
N MET A 39 8.42 -12.01 11.63
CA MET A 39 8.18 -12.32 10.23
C MET A 39 6.68 -12.23 9.97
N ASP A 40 6.17 -11.04 9.68
CA ASP A 40 4.73 -10.75 9.81
C ASP A 40 3.86 -11.60 8.87
N ALA A 41 4.32 -11.90 7.65
CA ALA A 41 3.55 -12.70 6.72
C ALA A 41 3.59 -14.19 7.09
N GLY A 42 4.75 -14.70 7.50
CA GLY A 42 4.95 -16.09 7.87
C GLY A 42 4.36 -16.46 9.23
N GLU A 43 4.43 -15.57 10.22
CA GLU A 43 4.01 -15.83 11.60
C GLU A 43 2.55 -15.48 11.85
N TYR A 44 2.06 -14.37 11.29
CA TYR A 44 0.71 -13.86 11.56
C TYR A 44 -0.21 -13.92 10.33
N GLY A 45 0.35 -13.79 9.12
CA GLY A 45 -0.40 -13.87 7.87
C GLY A 45 -1.09 -12.56 7.50
N LEU A 46 -0.52 -11.85 6.52
CA LEU A 46 -1.02 -10.54 6.08
C LEU A 46 -2.48 -10.52 5.61
N GLY A 47 -2.98 -11.64 5.09
CA GLY A 47 -4.37 -11.75 4.63
C GLY A 47 -5.37 -11.79 5.78
N VAL A 48 -5.09 -12.56 6.83
CA VAL A 48 -5.98 -12.68 8.00
C VAL A 48 -5.86 -11.48 8.93
N THR A 49 -4.71 -10.80 8.92
CA THR A 49 -4.50 -9.53 9.64
C THR A 49 -4.92 -8.31 8.82
N ALA A 50 -5.34 -8.49 7.57
CA ALA A 50 -5.95 -7.41 6.82
C ALA A 50 -7.33 -7.10 7.42
N LEU A 51 -7.60 -5.81 7.61
CA LEU A 51 -8.81 -5.34 8.25
C LEU A 51 -9.77 -4.76 7.20
N PRO A 52 -11.10 -4.79 7.44
CA PRO A 52 -12.07 -4.20 6.54
C PRO A 52 -11.76 -2.71 6.32
N LEU A 53 -11.61 -2.28 5.07
CA LEU A 53 -11.28 -0.91 4.70
C LEU A 53 -12.46 0.09 4.85
N VAL A 54 -13.53 -0.24 5.61
CA VAL A 54 -14.80 0.55 5.75
C VAL A 54 -15.57 0.19 7.05
N PRO A 55 -16.25 1.08 7.84
CA PRO A 55 -16.65 2.50 7.69
C PRO A 55 -16.29 3.45 8.88
N LEU A 56 -15.30 3.18 9.73
CA LEU A 56 -15.14 4.00 10.97
C LEU A 56 -14.68 5.45 10.68
N VAL A 57 -14.02 5.70 9.54
CA VAL A 57 -13.78 7.06 9.02
C VAL A 57 -13.94 7.07 7.48
N PRO A 58 -15.14 7.34 6.94
CA PRO A 58 -15.36 7.47 5.50
C PRO A 58 -14.39 8.52 4.91
N LEU A 59 -13.78 8.23 3.75
CA LEU A 59 -12.86 9.10 2.98
C LEU A 59 -11.39 9.13 3.43
N ASN A 60 -11.01 8.43 4.51
CA ASN A 60 -9.60 8.44 4.96
C ASN A 60 -8.75 7.35 4.29
N ASP A 61 -9.23 6.10 4.28
CA ASP A 61 -8.46 4.99 3.72
C ASP A 61 -8.62 4.85 2.21
N CYS A 62 -9.81 5.13 1.69
CA CYS A 62 -10.08 5.08 0.25
C CYS A 62 -11.06 6.21 -0.18
N PRO A 63 -10.96 6.72 -1.42
CA PRO A 63 -11.76 7.85 -1.91
C PRO A 63 -13.24 7.52 -2.14
N ARG A 64 -14.08 8.52 -2.40
CA ARG A 64 -15.55 8.35 -2.43
C ARG A 64 -16.10 7.42 -3.52
N TYR A 65 -15.45 7.37 -4.69
CA TYR A 65 -15.90 6.59 -5.84
C TYR A 65 -14.97 5.40 -6.04
N LEU A 66 -15.39 4.23 -5.53
CA LEU A 66 -14.56 3.04 -5.55
C LEU A 66 -15.39 1.76 -5.54
N TYR A 67 -14.74 0.66 -5.88
CA TYR A 67 -15.27 -0.69 -5.77
C TYR A 67 -14.55 -1.47 -4.66
N TYR A 68 -15.29 -2.16 -3.80
CA TYR A 68 -14.74 -3.03 -2.76
C TYR A 68 -14.77 -4.50 -3.17
N MET A 69 -13.76 -5.25 -2.74
CA MET A 69 -13.71 -6.70 -2.87
C MET A 69 -13.59 -7.35 -1.49
N ASP A 70 -14.40 -8.38 -1.27
CA ASP A 70 -14.39 -9.17 -0.04
C ASP A 70 -13.35 -10.29 -0.12
N GLY A 71 -12.81 -10.68 1.04
CA GLY A 71 -11.92 -11.84 1.19
C GLY A 71 -12.64 -13.00 1.87
N ILE A 72 -12.33 -14.23 1.47
CA ILE A 72 -12.82 -15.44 2.14
C ILE A 72 -11.62 -16.13 2.79
N PHE A 73 -11.71 -16.36 4.10
CA PHE A 73 -10.65 -16.95 4.91
C PHE A 73 -11.17 -18.17 5.66
N VAL A 74 -10.27 -18.92 6.30
CA VAL A 74 -10.58 -20.12 7.07
C VAL A 74 -10.22 -19.87 8.52
N ALA A 75 -11.18 -20.05 9.43
CA ALA A 75 -10.96 -19.94 10.86
C ALA A 75 -10.21 -21.16 11.41
N VAL A 76 -9.75 -21.07 12.66
CA VAL A 76 -9.02 -22.14 13.35
C VAL A 76 -9.81 -23.45 13.48
N ASP A 77 -11.15 -23.37 13.45
CA ASP A 77 -12.04 -24.53 13.46
C ASP A 77 -12.30 -25.11 12.04
N GLY A 78 -11.60 -24.59 11.03
CA GLY A 78 -11.72 -25.00 9.64
C GLY A 78 -12.93 -24.41 8.91
N LYS A 79 -13.74 -23.56 9.54
CA LYS A 79 -14.90 -22.97 8.89
C LYS A 79 -14.52 -21.75 8.05
N PRO A 80 -15.10 -21.60 6.85
CA PRO A 80 -14.90 -20.40 6.07
C PRO A 80 -15.63 -19.22 6.73
N PHE A 81 -14.99 -18.05 6.71
CA PHE A 81 -15.62 -16.79 7.06
C PHE A 81 -15.31 -15.74 5.99
N VAL A 82 -16.27 -14.82 5.79
CA VAL A 82 -16.13 -13.71 4.84
C VAL A 82 -15.71 -12.48 5.60
N GLN A 83 -14.67 -11.82 5.12
CA GLN A 83 -14.25 -10.53 5.59
C GLN A 83 -14.55 -9.50 4.51
N SER A 84 -15.42 -8.55 4.84
CA SER A 84 -15.91 -7.57 3.88
C SER A 84 -14.91 -6.45 3.63
N ASN A 85 -14.96 -5.85 2.44
CA ASN A 85 -14.21 -4.65 2.06
C ASN A 85 -12.69 -4.75 2.28
N MET A 86 -12.08 -5.86 1.90
CA MET A 86 -10.66 -6.14 2.14
C MET A 86 -9.73 -5.42 1.15
N ILE A 87 -10.20 -5.24 -0.08
CA ILE A 87 -9.46 -4.51 -1.11
C ILE A 87 -10.37 -3.41 -1.64
N CYS A 88 -9.83 -2.20 -1.74
CA CYS A 88 -10.51 -1.10 -2.42
C CYS A 88 -9.83 -0.80 -3.75
N LEU A 89 -10.64 -0.69 -4.80
CA LEU A 89 -10.22 -0.40 -6.17
C LEU A 89 -10.76 0.97 -6.58
N PHE A 90 -9.87 1.89 -6.93
CA PHE A 90 -10.26 3.25 -7.30
C PHE A 90 -9.32 3.87 -8.33
N GLU A 91 -9.85 4.82 -9.09
CA GLU A 91 -9.05 5.68 -9.96
C GLU A 91 -8.57 6.90 -9.19
N ARG A 92 -7.27 7.18 -9.27
CA ARG A 92 -6.66 8.37 -8.69
C ARG A 92 -6.36 9.40 -9.78
N TYR A 93 -6.98 10.57 -9.62
CA TYR A 93 -6.74 11.77 -10.41
C TYR A 93 -5.86 12.73 -9.58
N ALA A 94 -4.54 12.49 -9.58
CA ALA A 94 -3.61 13.25 -8.74
C ALA A 94 -3.23 14.63 -9.30
N GLY A 95 -3.84 15.05 -10.43
CA GLY A 95 -3.41 16.24 -11.17
C GLY A 95 -2.12 16.02 -11.97
N ASP A 96 -1.62 14.79 -12.00
CA ASP A 96 -0.45 14.40 -12.77
C ASP A 96 -0.73 14.51 -14.28
N ILE A 97 0.25 15.01 -15.01
CA ILE A 97 0.21 15.15 -16.47
C ILE A 97 0.83 13.90 -17.07
N SER A 98 0.11 13.22 -17.96
CA SER A 98 0.65 12.08 -18.70
C SER A 98 1.69 12.57 -19.69
N TRP A 99 1.29 13.52 -20.55
CA TRP A 99 2.18 14.27 -21.42
C TRP A 99 1.52 15.60 -21.82
N ARG A 100 2.34 16.58 -22.15
CA ARG A 100 1.89 17.87 -22.69
C ARG A 100 2.90 18.43 -23.68
N HIS A 101 2.41 19.13 -24.69
CA HIS A 101 3.20 19.88 -25.65
C HIS A 101 2.52 21.21 -25.98
N SER A 102 3.32 22.27 -26.12
CA SER A 102 2.86 23.58 -26.59
C SER A 102 3.85 24.09 -27.62
N GLU A 103 3.38 24.31 -28.84
CA GLU A 103 4.20 24.83 -29.94
C GLU A 103 4.16 26.36 -29.95
N ILE A 104 5.33 27.00 -29.99
CA ILE A 104 5.51 28.46 -29.86
C ILE A 104 5.95 29.16 -31.18
N PRO A 105 6.84 28.58 -32.01
CA PRO A 105 7.36 29.23 -33.21
C PRO A 105 6.34 29.44 -34.35
N LEU A 106 5.20 28.76 -34.34
CA LEU A 106 4.18 28.88 -35.40
C LEU A 106 3.31 30.12 -35.19
N ILE A 107 3.77 31.25 -35.75
CA ILE A 107 3.04 32.52 -35.76
C ILE A 107 1.64 32.30 -36.36
N GLY A 108 0.60 32.58 -35.59
CA GLY A 108 -0.81 32.47 -36.01
C GLY A 108 -1.53 31.16 -35.63
N PHE A 109 -0.82 30.17 -35.06
CA PHE A 109 -1.43 28.92 -34.59
C PHE A 109 -1.23 28.74 -33.08
N GLN A 110 -2.32 28.54 -32.33
CA GLN A 110 -2.26 28.11 -30.94
C GLN A 110 -2.39 26.58 -30.88
N ILE A 111 -1.26 25.88 -30.87
CA ILE A 111 -1.22 24.41 -30.74
C ILE A 111 -0.78 24.09 -29.32
N THR A 112 -1.69 23.59 -28.50
CA THR A 112 -1.41 23.05 -27.17
C THR A 112 -2.23 21.79 -26.96
N GLU A 113 -1.55 20.70 -26.61
CA GLU A 113 -2.16 19.41 -26.33
C GLU A 113 -1.65 18.91 -24.99
N ALA A 114 -2.55 18.45 -24.13
CA ALA A 114 -2.22 17.88 -22.84
C ALA A 114 -3.16 16.73 -22.52
N ARG A 115 -2.63 15.66 -21.90
CA ARG A 115 -3.43 14.51 -21.47
C ARG A 115 -3.24 14.27 -19.97
N PRO A 116 -4.34 14.08 -19.22
CA PRO A 116 -4.26 13.77 -17.80
C PRO A 116 -3.74 12.34 -17.60
N LYS A 117 -3.03 12.13 -16.49
CA LYS A 117 -2.62 10.80 -16.04
C LYS A 117 -3.67 10.25 -15.07
N VAL A 118 -4.23 9.10 -15.40
CA VAL A 118 -5.16 8.36 -14.53
C VAL A 118 -4.43 7.12 -14.04
N THR A 119 -4.48 6.87 -12.74
CA THR A 119 -3.84 5.69 -12.12
C THR A 119 -4.93 4.85 -11.47
N LEU A 120 -5.02 3.58 -11.83
CA LEU A 120 -5.85 2.62 -11.11
C LEU A 120 -5.08 2.11 -9.89
N VAL A 121 -5.68 2.19 -8.71
CA VAL A 121 -5.07 1.77 -7.45
C VAL A 121 -5.90 0.66 -6.84
N ALA A 122 -5.26 -0.47 -6.55
CA ALA A 122 -5.79 -1.52 -5.70
C ALA A 122 -5.07 -1.46 -4.35
N ARG A 123 -5.80 -1.14 -3.29
CA ARG A 123 -5.27 -0.93 -1.93
C ARG A 123 -5.77 -2.00 -0.98
N MET A 124 -4.86 -2.49 -0.14
CA MET A 124 -5.12 -3.37 1.01
C MET A 124 -4.40 -2.78 2.24
N ALA A 125 -5.02 -2.85 3.40
CA ALA A 125 -4.37 -2.47 4.67
C ALA A 125 -4.38 -3.65 5.64
N ALA A 126 -3.24 -3.89 6.27
CA ALA A 126 -3.05 -4.95 7.26
C ALA A 126 -2.46 -4.41 8.54
N SER A 127 -3.05 -4.80 9.67
CA SER A 127 -2.62 -4.37 10.99
C SER A 127 -2.07 -5.56 11.77
N VAL A 128 -0.77 -5.54 12.03
CA VAL A 128 -0.07 -6.61 12.77
C VAL A 128 0.40 -6.02 14.10
N GLY A 129 -0.33 -6.33 15.17
CA GLY A 129 -0.05 -5.78 16.49
C GLY A 129 -0.16 -4.25 16.49
N ASN A 130 0.98 -3.58 16.70
CA ASN A 130 1.07 -2.12 16.74
C ASN A 130 1.35 -1.47 15.36
N TYR A 131 1.58 -2.26 14.31
CA TYR A 131 1.94 -1.77 12.98
C TYR A 131 0.76 -1.78 12.03
N ASP A 132 0.66 -0.74 11.20
CA ASP A 132 -0.28 -0.67 10.08
C ASP A 132 0.49 -0.59 8.75
N TYR A 133 0.25 -1.58 7.89
CA TYR A 133 0.84 -1.70 6.56
C TYR A 133 -0.21 -1.42 5.49
N ILE A 134 0.03 -0.44 4.64
CA ILE A 134 -0.86 -0.08 3.53
C ILE A 134 -0.19 -0.45 2.21
N PHE A 135 -0.70 -1.47 1.54
CA PHE A 135 -0.19 -1.95 0.26
C PHE A 135 -0.99 -1.35 -0.89
N ASP A 136 -0.34 -0.55 -1.73
CA ASP A 136 -0.92 0.04 -2.93
C ASP A 136 -0.28 -0.57 -4.18
N TRP A 137 -1.11 -1.19 -5.01
CA TRP A 137 -0.77 -1.58 -6.38
C TRP A 137 -1.30 -0.53 -7.33
N GLU A 138 -0.40 0.25 -7.92
CA GLU A 138 -0.72 1.34 -8.83
C GLU A 138 -0.43 0.94 -10.27
N PHE A 139 -1.46 0.95 -11.11
CA PHE A 139 -1.38 0.69 -12.54
C PHE A 139 -1.58 2.00 -13.30
N GLN A 140 -0.60 2.37 -14.11
CA GLN A 140 -0.59 3.63 -14.85
C GLN A 140 -0.81 3.38 -16.34
N THR A 141 -1.40 4.36 -17.03
CA THR A 141 -1.74 4.27 -18.46
C THR A 141 -0.52 4.24 -19.38
N ASP A 142 0.66 4.60 -18.89
CA ASP A 142 1.95 4.47 -19.57
C ASP A 142 2.57 3.06 -19.47
N GLY A 143 1.86 2.11 -18.84
CA GLY A 143 2.30 0.74 -18.64
C GLY A 143 3.12 0.52 -17.36
N LEU A 144 3.37 1.55 -16.56
CA LEU A 144 4.11 1.42 -15.30
C LEU A 144 3.23 0.74 -14.23
N ILE A 145 3.78 -0.30 -13.61
CA ILE A 145 3.23 -0.92 -12.39
C ILE A 145 4.12 -0.47 -11.22
N ARG A 146 3.53 0.22 -10.25
CA ARG A 146 4.23 0.70 -9.05
C ARG A 146 3.58 0.11 -7.80
N ILE A 147 4.41 -0.49 -6.96
CA ILE A 147 4.00 -1.05 -5.67
C ILE A 147 4.50 -0.09 -4.59
N LYS A 148 3.60 0.38 -3.73
CA LYS A 148 3.97 1.19 -2.56
C LYS A 148 3.52 0.51 -1.30
N VAL A 149 4.32 0.66 -0.26
CA VAL A 149 3.99 0.23 1.10
C VAL A 149 4.05 1.45 2.00
N GLY A 150 2.91 1.86 2.54
CA GLY A 150 2.81 2.87 3.59
C GLY A 150 2.94 2.22 4.96
N LEU A 151 3.67 2.87 5.86
CA LEU A 151 3.83 2.46 7.25
C LEU A 151 3.15 3.48 8.15
N SER A 152 2.27 3.00 9.03
CA SER A 152 1.59 3.78 10.05
C SER A 152 1.49 2.95 11.35
N GLY A 153 0.63 3.37 12.27
CA GLY A 153 0.37 2.70 13.53
C GLY A 153 1.09 3.35 14.70
N MET A 154 1.45 2.54 15.68
CA MET A 154 2.06 2.98 16.93
C MET A 154 3.47 2.41 17.07
N LEU A 155 4.38 3.23 17.61
CA LEU A 155 5.71 2.76 17.97
C LEU A 155 5.59 1.75 19.12
N MET A 156 6.29 0.63 19.00
CA MET A 156 6.53 -0.22 20.17
C MET A 156 7.58 0.45 21.04
N VAL A 157 7.14 0.97 22.17
CA VAL A 157 8.01 1.71 23.09
C VAL A 157 8.64 0.78 24.12
N LYS A 158 9.86 1.13 24.54
CA LYS A 158 10.53 0.54 25.69
C LYS A 158 10.41 1.51 26.86
N ASP A 159 9.93 1.01 27.98
CA ASP A 159 9.93 1.80 29.21
C ASP A 159 11.37 2.05 29.70
N THR A 160 11.56 3.17 30.38
CA THR A 160 12.86 3.61 30.88
C THR A 160 12.75 3.92 32.36
N PRO A 161 13.76 3.56 33.18
CA PRO A 161 13.78 3.96 34.60
C PRO A 161 13.95 5.48 34.79
N HIS A 162 14.19 6.24 33.71
CA HIS A 162 14.40 7.67 33.75
C HIS A 162 13.07 8.44 33.60
N GLU A 163 12.76 9.29 34.57
CA GLU A 163 11.59 10.17 34.53
C GLU A 163 11.79 11.40 33.63
N ASN A 164 13.03 11.86 33.49
CA ASN A 164 13.38 13.07 32.74
C ASN A 164 14.53 12.83 31.77
N MET A 165 14.54 13.50 30.60
CA MET A 165 15.61 13.37 29.61
C MET A 165 17.01 13.64 30.18
N ASN A 166 17.12 14.55 31.14
CA ASN A 166 18.41 14.92 31.76
C ASN A 166 19.02 13.79 32.60
N GLN A 167 18.26 12.74 32.89
CA GLN A 167 18.72 11.54 33.60
C GLN A 167 19.26 10.48 32.63
N VAL A 168 18.96 10.60 31.34
CA VAL A 168 19.46 9.69 30.30
C VAL A 168 20.94 10.01 30.08
N PRO A 169 21.86 9.05 30.26
CA PRO A 169 23.27 9.27 29.96
C PRO A 169 23.42 9.65 28.49
N HIS A 170 24.13 10.74 28.19
CA HIS A 170 24.48 11.09 26.82
C HIS A 170 25.48 10.07 26.28
N HIS A 171 24.98 9.01 25.65
CA HIS A 171 25.80 8.10 24.85
C HIS A 171 25.90 8.69 23.43
N HIS A 172 27.10 9.16 23.09
CA HIS A 172 27.50 9.55 21.74
C HIS A 172 27.73 8.33 20.85
#